data_AF-A0A2M8PMF0-F1
#
_entry.id   AF-A0A2M8PMF0-F1
#
_cell.length_a   1.000
_cell.length_b   1.000
_cell.length_c   1.000
_cell.angle_alpha   90.00
_cell.angle_beta   90.00
_cell.angle_gamma   90.00
#
_symmetry.space_group_name_H-M   'P 1'
#
loop_
_entity.id
_entity.type
_entity.pdbx_description
1 polymer ?
#
loop_
_entity_poly.entity_id
_entity_poly.type
_entity_poly.pdbx_seq_one_letter_code
_entity_poly.pdbx_strand_id
1 'polypeptide(L)'
;MLQRVRQYLIDSYNGLYLIVIAPSMPTKGTVAKVLLGLIIGLIWAYGINPIQFYDAAPSQLSASYRQQWAELVAAAAEAQFYDDEAIRQLFAEIENPAAAIDRAISQATPNSFAQQALQNARPLAEAAGSGKAAPKPGGLIGDLISGWIIPALLITIITPILVVVWRMLIYPNIVAGLIER
;
A
#
# COMPACT_ATOMS: atom_id res chain seq x y z
N MET A 1 -3.32 -45.26 22.46
CA MET A 1 -3.57 -43.80 22.41
C MET A 1 -3.93 -43.30 21.00
N LEU A 2 -3.15 -43.63 19.96
CA LEU A 2 -3.39 -43.19 18.58
C LEU A 2 -4.82 -43.44 18.05
N GLN A 3 -5.42 -44.60 18.34
CA GLN A 3 -6.80 -44.91 17.91
C GLN A 3 -7.86 -44.01 18.55
N ARG A 4 -7.69 -43.62 19.83
CA ARG A 4 -8.61 -42.73 20.54
C ARG A 4 -8.54 -41.30 19.99
N VAL A 5 -7.33 -40.81 19.69
CA VAL A 5 -7.13 -39.50 19.07
C VAL A 5 -7.74 -39.47 17.66
N ARG A 6 -7.55 -40.53 16.87
CA ARG A 6 -8.17 -40.64 15.55
C ARG A 6 -9.70 -40.62 15.62
N GLN A 7 -10.30 -41.37 16.54
CA GLN A 7 -11.76 -41.40 16.71
C GLN A 7 -12.28 -40.03 17.15
N TYR A 8 -11.62 -39.37 18.10
CA TYR A 8 -11.95 -38.01 18.52
C TYR A 8 -11.94 -37.01 17.36
N LEU A 9 -10.95 -37.08 16.47
CA LEU A 9 -10.88 -36.21 15.30
C LEU A 9 -12.01 -36.49 14.29
N ILE A 10 -12.34 -37.76 14.07
CA ILE A 10 -13.45 -38.17 13.19
C ILE A 10 -14.78 -37.68 13.77
N ASP A 11 -15.02 -37.89 15.05
CA ASP A 11 -16.25 -37.49 15.73
C ASP A 11 -16.37 -35.96 15.81
N SER A 12 -15.25 -35.25 16.00
CA SER A 12 -15.20 -33.78 15.95
C SER A 12 -15.49 -33.25 14.55
N TYR A 13 -14.94 -33.88 13.49
CA TYR A 13 -15.25 -33.52 12.11
C TYR A 13 -16.72 -33.76 11.78
N ASN A 14 -17.26 -34.93 12.13
CA ASN A 14 -18.66 -35.24 11.85
C ASN A 14 -19.62 -34.37 12.67
N GLY A 15 -19.32 -34.16 13.95
CA GLY A 15 -20.17 -33.39 14.87
C GLY A 15 -20.12 -31.89 14.62
N LEU A 16 -18.93 -31.30 14.55
CA LEU A 16 -18.79 -29.85 14.41
C LEU A 16 -18.87 -29.43 12.95
N TYR A 17 -18.10 -30.07 12.06
CA TYR A 17 -18.00 -29.59 10.68
C TYR A 17 -19.22 -29.97 9.85
N LEU A 18 -19.62 -31.24 9.80
CA LEU A 18 -20.73 -31.67 8.92
C LEU A 18 -22.11 -31.19 9.41
N ILE A 19 -22.37 -31.21 10.71
CA ILE A 19 -23.70 -30.89 11.25
C ILE A 19 -23.86 -29.39 11.47
N VAL A 20 -22.85 -28.71 12.01
CA VAL A 20 -23.00 -27.31 12.47
C VAL A 20 -22.47 -26.32 11.43
N ILE A 21 -21.26 -26.54 10.90
CA ILE A 21 -20.60 -25.56 10.02
C ILE A 21 -21.04 -25.71 8.56
N ALA A 22 -21.09 -26.93 8.01
CA ALA A 22 -21.35 -27.19 6.59
C ALA A 22 -22.68 -26.64 6.06
N PRO A 23 -23.81 -26.71 6.79
CA PRO A 23 -25.07 -26.12 6.32
C PRO A 23 -25.02 -24.58 6.25
N SER A 24 -24.15 -23.97 7.05
CA SER A 24 -23.98 -22.53 7.16
C SER A 24 -22.95 -21.97 6.19
N MET A 25 -22.17 -22.82 5.51
CA MET A 25 -21.12 -22.37 4.58
C MET A 25 -21.71 -21.60 3.39
N PRO A 26 -21.00 -20.57 2.90
CA PRO A 26 -21.39 -19.88 1.69
C PRO A 26 -21.33 -20.83 0.48
N THR A 27 -22.33 -20.75 -0.39
CA THR A 27 -22.33 -21.49 -1.66
C THR A 27 -21.20 -20.99 -2.56
N LYS A 28 -20.75 -21.83 -3.51
CA LYS A 28 -19.78 -21.43 -4.55
C LYS A 28 -20.22 -20.15 -5.28
N GLY A 29 -21.53 -19.97 -5.49
CA GLY A 29 -22.09 -18.76 -6.10
C GLY A 29 -21.96 -17.52 -5.22
N THR A 30 -22.11 -17.64 -3.90
CA THR A 30 -21.88 -16.54 -2.95
C THR A 30 -20.41 -16.12 -2.97
N VAL A 31 -19.48 -17.08 -2.94
CA VAL A 31 -18.04 -16.79 -2.99
C VAL A 31 -17.67 -16.08 -4.31
N ALA A 32 -18.20 -16.55 -5.44
CA ALA A 32 -17.95 -15.92 -6.75
C ALA A 32 -18.44 -14.45 -6.79
N LYS A 33 -19.62 -14.16 -6.23
CA LYS A 33 -20.14 -12.78 -6.17
C LYS A 33 -19.29 -11.86 -5.30
N VAL A 34 -18.78 -12.37 -4.17
CA VAL A 34 -17.89 -11.61 -3.28
C VAL A 34 -16.57 -11.31 -3.98
N LEU A 35 -15.97 -12.29 -4.65
CA LEU A 35 -14.75 -12.08 -5.44
C LEU A 35 -14.97 -11.08 -6.57
N LEU A 36 -16.11 -11.16 -7.27
CA LEU A 36 -16.45 -10.19 -8.31
C LEU A 36 -16.59 -8.78 -7.74
N GLY A 37 -17.27 -8.63 -6.60
CA GLY A 37 -17.40 -7.35 -5.91
C GLY A 37 -16.06 -6.77 -5.48
N LEU A 38 -15.14 -7.62 -4.99
CA LEU A 38 -13.76 -7.22 -4.67
C LEU A 38 -13.04 -6.68 -5.90
N ILE A 39 -13.07 -7.42 -7.02
CA ILE A 39 -12.40 -7.01 -8.26
C ILE A 39 -12.95 -5.67 -8.75
N ILE A 40 -14.27 -5.50 -8.76
CA ILE A 40 -14.92 -4.23 -9.14
C ILE A 40 -14.49 -3.11 -8.20
N GLY A 41 -14.47 -3.35 -6.89
CA GLY A 41 -14.02 -2.38 -5.89
C GLY A 41 -12.56 -1.94 -6.09
N LEU A 42 -11.66 -2.87 -6.42
CA LEU A 42 -10.27 -2.57 -6.73
C LEU A 42 -10.15 -1.73 -8.01
N ILE A 43 -10.86 -2.11 -9.08
CA ILE A 43 -10.86 -1.32 -10.32
C ILE A 43 -11.35 0.12 -10.06
N TRP A 44 -12.39 0.28 -9.23
CA TRP A 44 -12.88 1.59 -8.87
C TRP A 44 -11.85 2.40 -8.07
N ALA A 45 -11.29 1.81 -7.02
CA ALA A 45 -10.39 2.48 -6.07
C ALA A 45 -9.02 2.85 -6.68
N TYR A 46 -8.55 2.12 -7.70
CA TYR A 46 -7.26 2.39 -8.34
C TYR A 46 -7.39 3.03 -9.72
N GLY A 47 -8.49 2.79 -10.45
CA GLY A 47 -8.68 3.28 -11.82
C GLY A 47 -9.57 4.51 -11.93
N ILE A 48 -10.69 4.57 -11.20
CA ILE A 48 -11.71 5.62 -11.36
C ILE A 48 -11.47 6.77 -10.38
N ASN A 49 -11.25 6.45 -9.10
CA ASN A 49 -10.95 7.43 -8.08
C ASN A 49 -9.74 6.99 -7.27
N PRO A 50 -8.53 7.16 -7.83
CA PRO A 50 -7.30 6.76 -7.15
C PRO A 50 -7.16 7.51 -5.83
N ILE A 51 -6.72 6.78 -4.81
CA ILE A 51 -6.38 7.36 -3.50
C ILE A 51 -5.30 8.42 -3.70
N GLN A 52 -5.59 9.65 -3.27
CA GLN A 52 -4.63 10.74 -3.29
C GLN A 52 -3.99 10.86 -1.90
N PHE A 53 -2.66 10.88 -1.88
CA PHE A 53 -1.89 11.13 -0.66
C PHE A 53 -1.54 12.62 -0.62
N TYR A 54 -1.97 13.31 0.44
CA TYR A 54 -1.60 14.70 0.71
C TYR A 54 -0.54 14.75 1.82
N ASP A 55 0.25 15.83 1.85
CA ASP A 55 1.27 16.09 2.87
C ASP A 55 2.30 14.96 3.05
N ALA A 56 2.56 14.23 1.96
CA ALA A 56 3.58 13.19 1.94
C ALA A 56 4.96 13.81 2.12
N ALA A 57 5.80 13.17 2.94
CA ALA A 57 7.18 13.60 3.10
C ALA A 57 7.94 13.48 1.76
N PRO A 58 8.93 14.35 1.46
CA PRO A 58 9.68 14.31 0.20
C PRO A 58 10.33 12.95 -0.09
N SER A 59 10.68 12.18 0.95
CA SER A 59 11.22 10.82 0.85
C SER A 59 10.22 9.81 0.27
N GLN A 60 8.91 10.06 0.42
CA GLN A 60 7.83 9.18 -0.07
C GLN A 60 7.48 9.44 -1.55
N LEU A 61 8.04 10.48 -2.14
CA LEU A 61 7.79 10.84 -3.53
C LEU A 61 8.40 9.82 -4.50
N SER A 62 7.76 9.66 -5.67
CA SER A 62 8.32 8.88 -6.77
C SER A 62 9.66 9.46 -7.23
N ALA A 63 10.46 8.66 -7.93
CA ALA A 63 11.77 9.10 -8.39
C ALA A 63 11.72 10.37 -9.27
N SER A 64 10.65 10.57 -10.05
CA SER A 64 10.46 11.76 -10.88
C SER A 64 10.09 12.99 -10.04
N TYR A 65 9.22 12.83 -9.04
CA TYR A 65 8.86 13.94 -8.14
C TYR A 65 10.00 14.32 -7.20
N ARG A 66 10.85 13.37 -6.79
CA ARG A 66 12.09 13.68 -6.07
C ARG A 66 13.08 14.50 -6.89
N GLN A 67 13.13 14.29 -8.20
CA GLN A 67 13.93 15.13 -9.10
C GLN A 67 13.38 16.56 -9.14
N GLN A 68 12.06 16.72 -9.29
CA GLN A 68 11.42 18.04 -9.25
C GLN A 68 11.63 18.75 -7.90
N TRP A 69 11.59 18.01 -6.79
CA TRP A 69 11.96 18.54 -5.48
C TRP A 69 13.39 19.09 -5.48
N ALA A 70 14.36 18.33 -6.00
CA ALA A 70 15.74 18.78 -6.07
C ALA A 70 15.91 20.05 -6.93
N GLU A 71 15.16 20.16 -8.04
CA GLU A 71 15.13 21.36 -8.89
C GLU A 71 14.57 22.58 -8.14
N LEU A 72 13.48 22.41 -7.38
CA LEU A 72 12.90 23.46 -6.56
C LEU A 72 13.85 23.92 -5.44
N VAL A 73 14.50 22.99 -4.76
CA VAL A 73 15.48 23.30 -3.71
C VAL A 73 16.70 24.01 -4.30
N ALA A 74 17.18 23.59 -5.48
CA ALA A 74 18.28 24.26 -6.18
C ALA A 74 17.91 25.68 -6.61
N ALA A 75 16.69 25.89 -7.12
CA ALA A 75 16.19 27.22 -7.45
C ALA A 75 16.08 28.12 -6.20
N ALA A 76 15.66 27.55 -5.06
CA ALA A 76 15.58 28.27 -3.79
C ALA A 76 16.96 28.65 -3.24
N ALA A 77 17.97 27.79 -3.44
CA ALA A 77 19.36 28.07 -3.09
C ALA A 77 19.93 29.22 -3.93
N GLU A 78 19.72 29.19 -5.25
CA GLU A 78 20.16 30.25 -6.18
C GLU A 78 19.46 31.59 -5.89
N ALA A 79 18.17 31.56 -5.54
CA ALA A 79 17.41 32.74 -5.12
C ALA A 79 17.74 33.22 -3.69
N GLN A 80 18.61 32.51 -2.96
CA GLN A 80 19.02 32.81 -1.58
C GLN A 80 17.83 32.93 -0.61
N PHE A 81 16.78 32.13 -0.81
CA PHE A 81 15.63 32.12 0.11
C PHE A 81 15.95 31.47 1.47
N TYR A 82 16.95 30.60 1.50
CA TYR A 82 17.39 29.87 2.68
C TYR A 82 18.92 29.90 2.76
N ASP A 83 19.45 29.64 3.95
CA ASP A 83 20.89 29.46 4.14
C ASP A 83 21.33 28.07 3.67
N ASP A 84 22.64 27.91 3.45
CA ASP A 84 23.23 26.67 2.95
C ASP A 84 22.91 25.45 3.84
N GLU A 85 22.77 25.67 5.16
CA GLU A 85 22.42 24.62 6.10
C GLU A 85 20.97 24.15 5.94
N ALA A 86 20.00 25.07 5.80
CA ALA A 86 18.62 24.69 5.52
C ALA A 86 18.48 24.03 4.15
N ILE A 87 19.19 24.50 3.13
CA ILE A 87 19.23 23.85 1.81
C ILE A 87 19.76 22.43 1.91
N ARG A 88 20.84 22.21 2.67
CA ARG A 88 21.39 20.88 2.92
C ARG A 88 20.37 19.97 3.62
N GLN A 89 19.63 20.48 4.59
CA GLN A 89 18.56 19.73 5.26
C GLN A 89 17.42 19.38 4.31
N LEU A 90 17.00 20.31 3.44
CA LEU A 90 15.99 20.06 2.42
C LEU A 90 16.42 19.00 1.39
N PHE A 91 17.70 18.94 1.05
CA PHE A 91 18.25 17.86 0.22
C PHE A 91 18.32 16.53 0.98
N ALA A 92 18.55 16.55 2.29
CA ALA A 92 18.56 15.33 3.11
C ALA A 92 17.18 14.66 3.24
N GLU A 93 16.09 15.38 2.93
CA GLU A 93 14.73 14.82 2.93
C GLU A 93 14.45 13.85 1.77
N ILE A 94 15.28 13.84 0.72
CA ILE A 94 15.15 12.92 -0.41
C ILE A 94 16.28 11.90 -0.43
N GLU A 95 16.02 10.70 -0.95
CA GLU A 95 17.06 9.68 -1.12
C GLU A 95 17.99 10.07 -2.28
N ASN A 96 19.30 10.00 -2.02
CA ASN A 96 20.41 10.26 -2.95
C ASN A 96 20.25 11.60 -3.71
N PRO A 97 20.28 12.75 -3.01
CA PRO A 97 20.09 14.07 -3.61
C PRO A 97 21.11 14.38 -4.71
N ALA A 98 22.38 13.99 -4.55
CA ALA A 98 23.41 14.18 -5.59
C ALA A 98 23.03 13.49 -6.91
N ALA A 99 22.54 12.25 -6.85
CA ALA A 99 22.10 11.51 -8.03
C ALA A 99 20.80 12.07 -8.63
N ALA A 100 19.96 12.75 -7.83
CA ALA A 100 18.81 13.48 -8.34
C ALA A 100 19.23 14.74 -9.11
N ILE A 101 20.20 15.50 -8.58
CA ILE A 101 20.78 16.67 -9.25
C ILE A 101 21.50 16.28 -10.53
N ASP A 102 22.35 15.24 -10.52
CA ASP A 102 23.07 14.81 -11.72
C ASP A 102 22.11 14.42 -12.86
N ARG A 103 21.00 13.73 -12.51
CA ARG A 103 19.92 13.45 -13.47
C ARG A 103 19.22 14.72 -13.96
N ALA A 104 18.89 15.65 -13.06
CA ALA A 104 18.29 16.93 -13.44
C ALA A 104 19.20 17.74 -14.37
N ILE A 105 20.51 17.82 -14.09
CA ILE A 105 21.50 18.50 -14.93
C ILE A 105 21.55 17.88 -16.34
N SER A 106 21.51 16.55 -16.45
CA SER A 106 21.52 15.87 -17.75
C SER A 106 20.25 16.08 -18.58
N GLN A 107 19.13 16.45 -17.94
CA GLN A 107 17.86 16.71 -18.60
C GLN A 107 17.60 18.21 -18.82
N ALA A 108 18.31 19.08 -18.11
CA ALA A 108 18.17 20.52 -18.21
C ALA A 108 18.68 21.05 -19.56
N THR A 109 18.05 22.11 -20.05
CA THR A 109 18.52 22.82 -21.25
C THR A 109 19.91 23.41 -20.99
N PRO A 110 20.89 23.17 -21.87
CA PRO A 110 22.24 23.72 -21.72
C PRO A 110 22.24 25.25 -21.59
N ASN A 111 23.06 25.76 -20.68
CA ASN A 111 23.22 27.19 -20.37
C ASN A 111 21.95 27.90 -19.87
N SER A 112 20.96 27.15 -19.39
CA SER A 112 19.78 27.74 -18.75
C SER A 112 20.08 28.12 -17.30
N PHE A 113 19.31 29.07 -16.77
CA PHE A 113 19.34 29.44 -15.35
C PHE A 113 19.13 28.21 -14.43
N ALA A 114 18.20 27.32 -14.81
CA ALA A 114 17.95 26.09 -14.06
C ALA A 114 19.19 25.18 -14.00
N GLN A 115 19.95 25.07 -15.09
CA GLN A 115 21.18 24.29 -15.11
C GLN A 115 22.26 24.90 -14.20
N GLN A 116 22.40 26.23 -14.18
CA GLN A 116 23.34 26.92 -13.30
C GLN A 116 22.97 26.74 -11.83
N ALA A 117 21.69 26.93 -11.48
CA ALA A 117 21.19 26.70 -10.12
C ALA A 117 21.47 25.26 -9.64
N LEU A 118 21.23 24.27 -10.51
CA LEU A 118 21.53 22.87 -10.21
C LEU A 118 23.03 22.60 -10.02
N GLN A 119 23.90 23.21 -10.84
CA GLN A 119 25.35 23.09 -10.70
C GLN A 119 25.86 23.72 -9.40
N ASN A 120 25.33 24.89 -9.03
CA ASN A 120 25.68 25.59 -7.80
C ASN A 120 25.18 24.85 -6.55
N ALA A 121 24.01 24.20 -6.62
CA ALA A 121 23.44 23.43 -5.53
C ALA A 121 24.06 22.03 -5.36
N ARG A 122 24.79 21.52 -6.36
CA ARG A 122 25.46 20.21 -6.34
C ARG A 122 26.34 19.95 -5.11
N PRO A 123 27.26 20.84 -4.69
CA PRO A 123 28.05 20.63 -3.48
C PRO A 123 27.20 20.53 -2.20
N LEU A 124 26.09 21.27 -2.12
CA LEU A 124 25.18 21.22 -0.98
C LEU A 124 24.42 19.88 -0.93
N ALA A 125 24.04 19.34 -2.09
CA ALA A 125 23.44 18.02 -2.20
C ALA A 125 24.43 16.89 -1.88
N GLU A 126 25.70 17.01 -2.26
CA GLU A 126 26.75 16.05 -1.85
C GLU A 126 26.98 16.09 -0.34
N ALA A 127 26.97 17.28 0.26
CA ALA A 127 27.09 17.46 1.71
C ALA A 127 25.88 16.91 2.50
N ALA A 128 24.72 16.74 1.85
CA ALA A 128 23.54 16.11 2.44
C ALA A 128 23.65 14.58 2.52
N GLY A 129 24.62 13.96 1.84
CA GLY A 129 24.87 12.52 1.88
C GLY A 129 23.79 11.69 1.19
N SER A 130 23.44 10.52 1.76
CA SER A 130 22.44 9.60 1.17
C SER A 130 20.99 10.04 1.39
N GLY A 131 20.75 10.99 2.29
CA GLY A 131 19.40 11.45 2.68
C GLY A 131 18.51 10.35 3.27
N LYS A 132 17.20 10.61 3.31
CA LYS A 132 16.18 9.68 3.80
C LYS A 132 15.78 8.66 2.73
N ALA A 133 15.87 7.38 3.06
CA ALA A 133 15.50 6.29 2.16
C ALA A 133 14.03 6.39 1.70
N ALA A 134 13.81 6.22 0.40
CA ALA A 134 12.47 6.18 -0.15
C ALA A 134 11.82 4.80 0.08
N PRO A 135 10.49 4.72 0.21
CA PRO A 135 9.78 3.45 0.15
C PRO A 135 10.16 2.73 -1.15
N LYS A 136 10.75 1.54 -1.02
CA LYS A 136 11.06 0.72 -2.19
C LYS A 136 9.76 0.09 -2.65
N PRO A 137 9.34 0.27 -3.92
CA PRO A 137 8.26 -0.54 -4.46
C PRO A 137 8.65 -2.01 -4.27
N GLY A 138 7.70 -2.84 -3.84
CA GLY A 138 7.94 -4.26 -3.77
C GLY A 138 8.34 -4.73 -5.17
N GLY A 139 9.20 -5.75 -5.27
CA GLY A 139 9.43 -6.37 -6.58
C GLY A 139 8.09 -6.82 -7.18
N LEU A 140 8.00 -6.98 -8.50
CA LEU A 140 6.76 -7.37 -9.20
C LEU A 140 6.01 -8.54 -8.53
N ILE A 141 6.75 -9.51 -7.99
CA ILE A 141 6.21 -10.65 -7.24
C ILE A 141 5.69 -10.22 -5.85
N GLY A 142 6.42 -9.36 -5.15
CA GLY A 142 6.02 -8.81 -3.85
C GLY A 142 4.77 -7.94 -3.94
N ASP A 143 4.65 -7.12 -4.98
CA ASP A 143 3.47 -6.28 -5.24
C ASP A 143 2.26 -7.11 -5.65
N LEU A 144 2.45 -8.17 -6.47
CA LEU A 144 1.38 -9.11 -6.81
C LEU A 144 0.87 -9.86 -5.57
N ILE A 145 1.79 -10.37 -4.74
CA ILE A 145 1.43 -11.12 -3.54
C ILE A 145 0.75 -10.22 -2.51
N SER A 146 1.34 -9.06 -2.20
CA SER A 146 0.82 -8.16 -1.16
C SER A 146 -0.41 -7.36 -1.60
N GLY A 147 -0.49 -6.95 -2.85
CA GLY A 147 -1.58 -6.13 -3.37
C GLY A 147 -2.82 -6.92 -3.78
N TRP A 148 -2.65 -8.16 -4.26
CA TRP A 148 -3.75 -8.92 -4.86
C TRP A 148 -4.02 -10.24 -4.16
N ILE A 149 -2.99 -11.07 -3.97
CA ILE A 149 -3.16 -12.44 -3.48
C ILE A 149 -3.52 -12.45 -1.99
N ILE A 150 -2.79 -11.72 -1.15
CA ILE A 150 -3.04 -11.66 0.29
C ILE A 150 -4.45 -11.11 0.58
N PRO A 151 -4.88 -9.97 0.02
CA PRO A 151 -6.25 -9.48 0.22
C PRO A 151 -7.32 -10.46 -0.27
N ALA A 152 -7.14 -11.06 -1.46
CA ALA A 152 -8.09 -12.05 -1.97
C ALA A 152 -8.18 -13.29 -1.07
N LEU A 153 -7.05 -13.77 -0.56
CA LEU A 153 -6.98 -14.92 0.34
C LEU A 153 -7.60 -14.59 1.70
N LEU A 154 -7.29 -13.41 2.27
CA LEU A 154 -7.92 -12.93 3.50
C LEU A 154 -9.43 -12.85 3.35
N ILE A 155 -9.94 -12.25 2.26
CA ILE A 155 -11.37 -12.17 2.01
C ILE A 155 -11.98 -13.57 1.83
N THR A 156 -11.28 -14.46 1.14
CA THR A 156 -11.74 -15.85 0.94
C THR A 156 -11.84 -16.61 2.25
N ILE A 157 -11.00 -16.31 3.25
CA ILE A 157 -11.04 -16.94 4.59
C ILE A 157 -12.04 -16.24 5.52
N ILE A 158 -12.01 -14.91 5.55
CA ILE A 158 -12.83 -14.09 6.46
C ILE A 158 -14.31 -14.17 6.07
N THR A 159 -14.62 -14.17 4.77
CA THR A 159 -16.02 -14.18 4.30
C THR A 159 -16.80 -15.40 4.81
N PRO A 160 -16.31 -16.66 4.66
CA PRO A 160 -16.96 -17.82 5.25
C PRO A 160 -17.16 -17.69 6.76
N ILE A 161 -16.16 -17.18 7.49
CA ILE A 161 -16.27 -17.00 8.95
C ILE A 161 -17.39 -16.01 9.28
N LEU A 162 -17.40 -14.85 8.63
CA LEU A 162 -18.44 -13.84 8.84
C LEU A 162 -19.83 -14.35 8.45
N VAL A 163 -19.95 -15.09 7.35
CA VAL A 163 -21.23 -15.68 6.91
C VAL A 163 -21.74 -16.71 7.93
N VAL A 164 -20.87 -17.58 8.45
CA VAL A 164 -21.25 -18.57 9.46
C VAL A 164 -21.66 -17.88 10.75
N VAL A 165 -20.86 -16.93 11.24
CA VAL A 165 -21.19 -16.13 12.44
C VAL A 165 -22.53 -15.40 12.25
N TRP A 166 -22.74 -14.79 11.09
CA TRP A 166 -23.99 -14.08 10.79
C TRP A 166 -25.20 -15.02 10.81
N ARG A 167 -25.14 -16.14 10.07
CA ARG A 167 -26.26 -17.09 9.96
C ARG A 167 -26.55 -17.83 11.26
N MET A 168 -25.53 -18.14 12.04
CA MET A 168 -25.69 -18.94 13.26
C MET A 168 -25.95 -18.11 14.52
N LEU A 169 -25.30 -16.95 14.68
CA LEU A 169 -25.31 -16.21 15.93
C LEU A 169 -26.10 -14.90 15.83
N ILE A 170 -26.01 -14.17 14.72
CA ILE A 170 -26.59 -12.82 14.62
C ILE A 170 -28.02 -12.86 14.12
N TYR A 171 -28.26 -13.52 12.98
CA TYR A 171 -29.58 -13.56 12.35
C TYR A 171 -30.66 -14.15 13.26
N PRO A 172 -30.51 -15.36 13.84
CA PRO A 172 -31.57 -15.95 14.66
C PRO A 172 -31.81 -15.22 15.98
N ASN A 173 -30.76 -14.65 16.61
CA ASN A 173 -30.88 -14.07 17.95
C ASN A 173 -31.25 -12.59 17.95
N ILE A 174 -30.90 -11.84 16.89
CA ILE A 174 -31.07 -10.38 16.83
C ILE A 174 -32.06 -10.00 15.74
N VAL A 175 -31.86 -10.50 14.52
CA VAL A 175 -32.60 -10.01 13.34
C VAL A 175 -34.00 -10.62 13.25
N ALA A 176 -34.12 -11.95 13.42
CA ALA A 176 -35.42 -12.63 13.36
C ALA A 176 -36.40 -12.07 14.41
N GLY A 177 -35.94 -11.88 15.64
CA GLY A 177 -36.76 -11.29 16.72
C GLY A 177 -37.13 -9.81 16.53
N LEU A 178 -36.45 -9.08 15.63
CA LEU A 178 -36.78 -7.70 15.27
C LEU A 178 -37.72 -7.60 14.07
N ILE A 179 -37.65 -8.55 13.13
CA ILE A 179 -38.51 -8.57 11.93
C ILE A 179 -39.88 -9.16 12.23
N GLU A 180 -39.97 -10.12 13.16
CA GLU A 180 -41.22 -10.79 13.51
C GLU A 180 -42.05 -10.07 14.61
N ARG A 181 -41.68 -8.83 14.95
CA ARG A 181 -42.47 -7.93 15.82
C ARG A 181 -43.17 -6.87 14.98
#